data_AF-A0A2P6V916-F1
#
_entry.id   AF-A0A2P6V916-F1
#
_cell.length_a   1.000
_cell.length_b   1.000
_cell.length_c   1.000
_cell.angle_alpha   90.00
_cell.angle_beta   90.00
_cell.angle_gamma   90.00
#
_symmetry.space_group_name_H-M   'P 1'
#
loop_
_entity.id
_entity.type
_entity.pdbx_description
1 polymer ?
#
loop_
_entity_poly.entity_id
_entity_poly.type
_entity_poly.pdbx_seq_one_letter_code
_entity_poly.pdbx_strand_id
1 'polypeptide(L)'
;MDLTSSQFQEAVLQRLDAVEQTVDRMQQVLHDTHIISISAYNTAARVHNSRPTEEVRTLLPLRREQPGGALGQLPPAGVFPAMHTDFWQLTVERLDQLAAFYGQAFREADATLEQRRPAFYQFIFGMNSASGPSSMRRRQQQQ
;
A
#
# COMPACT_ATOMS: atom_id res chain seq x y z
N MET A 1 25.42 38.94 37.32
CA MET A 1 24.02 38.50 37.17
C MET A 1 23.86 38.01 35.73
N ASP A 2 24.02 36.71 35.49
CA ASP A 2 23.96 36.07 34.15
C ASP A 2 22.66 35.28 33.91
N LEU A 3 21.62 35.60 34.69
CA LEU A 3 20.33 34.88 34.67
C LEU A 3 19.60 34.98 33.33
N THR A 4 19.88 36.01 32.52
CA THR A 4 19.23 36.24 31.22
C THR A 4 19.79 35.37 30.11
N SER A 5 21.08 35.04 30.16
CA SER A 5 21.73 34.19 29.15
C SER A 5 21.23 32.74 29.25
N SER A 6 21.11 32.22 30.48
CA SER A 6 20.59 30.88 30.73
C SER A 6 19.11 30.72 30.32
N GLN A 7 18.26 31.70 30.65
CA GLN A 7 16.84 31.65 30.28
C GLN A 7 16.63 31.75 28.77
N PHE A 8 17.46 32.55 28.08
CA PHE A 8 17.44 32.63 26.62
C PHE A 8 17.85 31.29 25.99
N GLN A 9 18.91 30.66 26.50
CA GLN A 9 19.37 29.36 26.00
C GLN A 9 18.33 28.26 26.18
N GLU A 10 17.67 28.21 27.34
CA GLU A 10 16.59 27.26 27.61
C GLU A 10 15.36 27.50 26.70
N ALA A 11 14.98 28.76 26.48
CA ALA A 11 13.89 29.10 25.56
C ALA A 11 14.19 28.74 24.10
N VAL A 12 15.46 28.85 23.68
CA VAL A 12 15.90 28.41 22.34
C VAL A 12 15.80 26.88 22.22
N LEU A 13 16.28 26.13 23.21
CA LEU A 13 16.19 24.67 23.21
C LEU A 13 14.74 24.18 23.18
N GLN A 14 13.86 24.74 24.01
CA GLN A 14 12.43 24.41 24.00
C GLN A 14 11.77 24.69 22.65
N ARG A 15 12.18 25.77 21.97
CA ARG A 15 11.69 26.07 20.62
C ARG A 15 12.19 25.06 19.59
N LEU A 16 13.45 24.63 19.67
CA LEU A 16 13.99 23.61 18.78
C LEU A 16 13.23 22.29 18.94
N ASP A 17 13.01 21.82 20.17
CA ASP A 17 12.24 20.61 20.45
C ASP A 17 10.81 20.71 19.89
N ALA A 18 10.16 21.87 20.05
CA ALA A 18 8.82 22.10 19.51
C ALA A 18 8.78 22.10 17.98
N VAL A 19 9.83 22.61 17.32
CA VAL A 19 9.96 22.55 15.86
C VAL A 19 10.17 21.10 15.41
N GLU A 20 11.06 20.35 16.04
CA GLU A 20 11.30 18.93 15.72
C GLU A 20 10.01 18.11 15.83
N GLN A 21 9.27 18.25 16.93
CA GLN A 21 7.98 17.58 17.09
C GLN A 21 6.95 17.98 16.03
N THR A 22 6.98 19.24 15.58
CA THR A 22 6.08 19.71 14.52
C THR A 22 6.45 19.08 13.18
N VAL A 23 7.75 19.01 12.86
CA VAL A 23 8.25 18.37 11.64
C VAL A 23 7.87 16.89 11.63
N ASP A 24 8.07 16.16 12.72
CA ASP A 24 7.70 14.75 12.84
C ASP A 24 6.20 14.53 12.61
N ARG A 25 5.36 15.38 13.20
CA ARG A 25 3.90 15.33 12.98
C ARG A 25 3.54 15.60 11.53
N MET A 26 4.17 16.58 10.90
CA MET A 26 3.93 16.88 9.49
C MET A 26 4.34 15.71 8.58
N GLN A 27 5.48 15.08 8.86
CA GLN A 27 5.93 13.89 8.13
C GLN A 27 4.94 12.73 8.29
N GLN A 28 4.42 12.52 9.50
CA GLN A 28 3.40 11.51 9.76
C GLN A 28 2.11 11.80 8.98
N VAL A 29 1.61 13.03 9.00
CA VAL A 29 0.39 13.43 8.26
C VAL A 29 0.58 13.22 6.75
N LEU A 30 1.76 13.57 6.21
CA LEU A 30 2.07 13.34 4.80
C LEU A 30 2.09 11.86 4.46
N HIS A 31 2.69 11.03 5.33
CA HIS A 31 2.70 9.58 5.16
C HIS A 31 1.28 9.00 5.16
N ASP A 32 0.45 9.36 6.14
CA ASP A 32 -0.92 8.87 6.27
C ASP A 32 -1.79 9.30 5.08
N THR A 33 -1.64 10.55 4.63
CA THR A 33 -2.34 11.07 3.44
C THR A 33 -1.95 10.28 2.19
N HIS A 34 -0.68 9.91 2.05
CA HIS A 34 -0.22 9.11 0.92
C HIS A 34 -0.83 7.71 0.93
N ILE A 35 -0.88 7.03 2.09
CA ILE A 35 -1.55 5.73 2.23
C ILE A 35 -3.03 5.83 1.85
N ILE A 36 -3.75 6.83 2.36
CA ILE A 36 -5.17 7.06 2.05
C ILE A 36 -5.37 7.23 0.53
N SER A 37 -4.52 8.02 -0.12
CA SER A 37 -4.58 8.24 -1.57
C SER A 37 -4.39 6.94 -2.36
N ILE A 38 -3.44 6.09 -1.96
CA ILE A 38 -3.19 4.78 -2.58
C ILE A 38 -4.41 3.88 -2.42
N SER A 39 -4.97 3.78 -1.21
CA SER A 39 -6.14 2.95 -0.93
C SER A 39 -7.39 3.44 -1.69
N ALA A 40 -7.57 4.75 -1.82
CA ALA A 40 -8.65 5.33 -2.63
C ALA A 40 -8.50 4.94 -4.12
N TYR A 41 -7.28 5.04 -4.67
CA TYR A 41 -6.99 4.59 -6.03
C TYR A 41 -7.28 3.10 -6.21
N ASN A 42 -6.77 2.26 -5.30
CA ASN A 42 -6.96 0.80 -5.39
C ASN A 42 -8.42 0.40 -5.27
N THR A 43 -9.20 1.10 -4.44
CA THR A 43 -10.65 0.89 -4.35
C THR A 43 -11.33 1.21 -5.68
N ALA A 44 -11.00 2.34 -6.30
CA ALA A 44 -11.54 2.70 -7.61
C ALA A 44 -11.11 1.72 -8.72
N ALA A 45 -9.86 1.26 -8.71
CA ALA A 45 -9.35 0.27 -9.65
C ALA A 45 -10.09 -1.07 -9.49
N ARG A 46 -10.31 -1.54 -8.26
CA ARG A 46 -11.12 -2.73 -7.96
C ARG A 46 -12.53 -2.57 -8.52
N VAL A 47 -13.21 -1.46 -8.22
CA VAL A 47 -14.55 -1.17 -8.76
C VAL A 47 -14.58 -1.21 -10.28
N HIS A 48 -13.58 -0.61 -10.95
CA HIS A 48 -13.46 -0.64 -12.41
C HIS A 48 -13.28 -2.06 -12.94
N ASN A 49 -12.42 -2.85 -12.29
CA ASN A 49 -12.14 -4.23 -12.64
C ASN A 49 -13.39 -5.12 -12.42
N SER A 50 -14.16 -4.93 -11.34
CA SER A 50 -15.31 -5.78 -10.97
C SER A 50 -16.55 -5.62 -11.86
N ARG A 51 -16.60 -4.62 -12.75
CA ARG A 51 -17.79 -4.43 -13.60
C ARG A 51 -17.95 -5.62 -14.57
N PRO A 52 -19.20 -6.05 -14.86
CA PRO A 52 -19.46 -7.13 -15.80
C PRO A 52 -18.68 -6.95 -17.10
N THR A 53 -18.02 -8.01 -17.53
CA THR A 53 -17.01 -8.02 -18.58
C THR A 53 -17.64 -7.86 -19.95
N GLU A 54 -17.26 -6.78 -20.64
CA GLU A 54 -17.04 -6.87 -22.09
C GLU A 54 -15.67 -7.55 -22.28
N GLU A 55 -15.54 -8.43 -23.26
CA GLU A 55 -14.31 -9.21 -23.51
C GLU A 55 -13.06 -8.33 -23.73
N VAL A 56 -13.25 -7.05 -24.12
CA VAL A 56 -12.19 -6.11 -24.48
C VAL A 56 -12.01 -5.01 -23.42
N ARG A 57 -12.14 -5.35 -22.14
CA ARG A 57 -11.92 -4.39 -21.04
C ARG A 57 -10.46 -4.35 -20.59
N THR A 58 -9.90 -3.15 -20.54
CA THR A 58 -8.62 -2.87 -19.89
C THR A 58 -8.73 -3.02 -18.38
N LEU A 59 -7.83 -3.80 -17.79
CA LEU A 59 -7.69 -3.92 -16.34
C LEU A 59 -6.80 -2.81 -15.80
N LEU A 60 -7.14 -2.30 -14.62
CA LEU A 60 -6.32 -1.33 -13.92
C LEU A 60 -5.45 -2.06 -12.88
N PRO A 61 -4.12 -1.88 -12.91
CA PRO A 61 -3.24 -2.38 -11.87
C PRO A 61 -3.55 -1.71 -10.54
N LEU A 62 -3.29 -2.44 -9.46
CA LEU A 62 -3.29 -1.85 -8.12
C LEU A 62 -1.92 -1.22 -7.85
N ARG A 63 -1.91 -0.18 -7.04
CA ARG A 63 -0.70 0.38 -6.44
C ARG A 63 -0.30 -0.42 -5.22
N ARG A 64 1.00 -0.51 -4.94
CA ARG A 64 1.49 -1.18 -3.72
C ARG A 64 1.11 -0.38 -2.47
N GLU A 65 0.43 -1.03 -1.54
CA GLU A 65 0.03 -0.45 -0.25
C GLU A 65 1.02 -0.74 0.88
N GLN A 66 1.89 -1.74 0.72
CA GLN A 66 2.86 -2.08 1.76
C GLN A 66 3.95 -1.01 1.88
N PRO A 67 4.29 -0.59 3.11
CA PRO A 67 5.36 0.36 3.36
C PRO A 67 6.72 -0.19 2.88
N GLY A 68 7.56 0.70 2.34
CA GLY A 68 8.85 0.36 1.74
C GLY A 68 9.11 1.15 0.46
N GLY A 69 10.22 0.84 -0.24
CA GLY A 69 10.71 1.64 -1.38
C GLY A 69 9.77 1.73 -2.59
N ALA A 70 8.74 0.88 -2.67
CA ALA A 70 7.78 0.85 -3.78
C ALA A 70 6.37 1.32 -3.39
N LEU A 71 6.19 1.94 -2.21
CA LEU A 71 4.88 2.42 -1.77
C LEU A 71 4.24 3.35 -2.82
N GLY A 72 3.01 3.04 -3.23
CA GLY A 72 2.24 3.81 -4.20
C GLY A 72 2.65 3.63 -5.67
N GLN A 73 3.68 2.83 -5.95
CA GLN A 73 4.10 2.50 -7.31
C GLN A 73 3.15 1.50 -7.97
N LEU A 74 3.18 1.47 -9.31
CA LEU A 74 2.54 0.46 -10.14
C LEU A 74 3.51 -0.72 -10.38
N PRO A 75 2.98 -1.93 -10.67
CA PRO A 75 3.82 -3.05 -11.08
C PRO A 75 4.62 -2.69 -12.34
N PRO A 76 5.78 -3.34 -12.56
CA PRO A 76 6.57 -3.11 -13.76
C PRO A 76 5.75 -3.32 -15.04
N ALA A 77 6.08 -2.55 -16.07
CA ALA A 77 5.38 -2.63 -17.36
C ALA A 77 5.45 -4.05 -17.93
N GLY A 78 4.32 -4.56 -18.43
CA GLY A 78 4.20 -5.91 -19.00
C GLY A 78 4.03 -7.05 -17.98
N VAL A 79 4.11 -6.78 -16.68
CA VAL A 79 3.89 -7.80 -15.63
C VAL A 79 2.40 -7.96 -15.30
N PHE A 80 1.68 -6.85 -15.19
CA PHE A 80 0.23 -6.86 -14.95
C PHE A 80 -0.54 -7.12 -16.26
N PRO A 81 -1.60 -7.97 -16.25
CA PRO A 81 -2.40 -8.24 -17.45
C PRO A 81 -3.10 -6.95 -17.90
N ALA A 82 -2.90 -6.55 -19.16
CA ALA A 82 -3.49 -5.32 -19.67
C ALA A 82 -5.01 -5.47 -19.89
N MET A 83 -5.45 -6.65 -20.31
CA MET A 83 -6.85 -6.94 -20.60
C MET A 83 -7.39 -8.11 -19.76
N HIS A 84 -8.71 -8.19 -19.68
CA HIS A 84 -9.38 -9.32 -19.01
C HIS A 84 -9.07 -10.67 -19.67
N THR A 85 -8.87 -10.72 -20.99
CA THR A 85 -8.45 -11.92 -21.73
C THR A 85 -7.03 -12.36 -21.38
N ASP A 86 -6.12 -11.41 -21.16
CA ASP A 86 -4.72 -11.69 -20.79
C ASP A 86 -4.60 -12.29 -19.39
N PHE A 87 -5.56 -12.02 -18.51
CA PHE A 87 -5.59 -12.52 -17.14
C PHE A 87 -5.48 -14.05 -17.10
N TRP A 88 -6.24 -14.73 -17.96
CA TRP A 88 -6.26 -16.20 -18.01
C TRP A 88 -4.99 -16.80 -18.62
N GLN A 89 -4.13 -15.96 -19.22
CA GLN A 89 -2.85 -16.35 -19.79
C GLN A 89 -1.68 -16.13 -18.81
N LEU A 90 -1.94 -15.66 -17.58
CA LEU A 90 -0.88 -15.46 -16.58
C LEU A 90 -0.15 -16.77 -16.27
N THR A 91 1.17 -16.71 -16.33
CA THR A 91 2.09 -17.81 -15.98
C THR A 91 2.38 -17.80 -14.48
N VAL A 92 2.96 -18.89 -13.97
CA VAL A 92 3.45 -18.99 -12.58
C VAL A 92 4.47 -17.88 -12.30
N GLU A 93 5.44 -17.70 -13.20
CA GLU A 93 6.47 -16.66 -13.07
C GLU A 93 5.89 -15.25 -12.96
N ARG A 94 4.89 -14.90 -13.79
CA ARG A 94 4.23 -13.59 -13.70
C ARG A 94 3.48 -13.42 -12.38
N LEU A 95 2.83 -14.48 -11.88
CA LEU A 95 2.17 -14.44 -10.58
C LEU A 95 3.17 -14.31 -9.43
N ASP A 96 4.37 -14.89 -9.55
CA ASP A 96 5.46 -14.71 -8.57
C ASP A 96 5.99 -13.27 -8.59
N GLN A 97 6.20 -12.69 -9.77
CA GLN A 97 6.61 -11.29 -9.91
C GLN A 97 5.56 -10.34 -9.29
N LEU A 98 4.27 -10.59 -9.55
CA LEU A 98 3.18 -9.83 -8.96
C LEU A 98 3.12 -10.02 -7.43
N ALA A 99 3.28 -11.24 -6.93
CA ALA A 99 3.28 -11.53 -5.50
C ALA A 99 4.42 -10.82 -4.77
N ALA A 100 5.63 -10.87 -5.33
CA ALA A 100 6.80 -10.16 -4.81
C ALA A 100 6.59 -8.63 -4.85
N PHE A 101 5.99 -8.11 -5.93
CA PHE A 101 5.69 -6.69 -6.06
C PHE A 101 4.67 -6.21 -5.02
N TYR A 102 3.56 -6.93 -4.82
CA TYR A 102 2.53 -6.55 -3.86
C TYR A 102 2.87 -6.95 -2.41
N GLY A 103 3.90 -7.77 -2.21
CA GLY A 103 4.29 -8.31 -0.91
C GLY A 103 3.25 -9.29 -0.33
N GLN A 104 2.43 -9.90 -1.19
CA GLN A 104 1.38 -10.84 -0.81
C GLN A 104 1.43 -12.06 -1.73
N ALA A 105 1.51 -13.24 -1.14
CA ALA A 105 1.40 -14.48 -1.87
C ALA A 105 -0.07 -14.75 -2.28
N PHE A 106 -0.28 -15.12 -3.55
CA PHE A 106 -1.59 -15.51 -4.05
C PHE A 106 -1.84 -17.02 -3.86
N ARG A 107 -1.77 -17.49 -2.60
CA ARG A 107 -1.68 -18.89 -2.12
C ARG A 107 -0.26 -19.33 -1.70
N GLU A 108 -0.19 -20.53 -1.15
CA GLU A 108 1.04 -21.24 -0.73
C GLU A 108 1.98 -21.47 -1.92
N ALA A 109 3.27 -21.65 -1.64
CA ALA A 109 4.32 -21.67 -2.66
C ALA A 109 4.22 -22.86 -3.63
N ASP A 110 3.62 -23.97 -3.18
CA ASP A 110 3.38 -25.20 -3.96
C ASP A 110 2.00 -25.22 -4.65
N ALA A 111 1.19 -24.17 -4.49
CA ALA A 111 -0.13 -24.09 -5.08
C ALA A 111 -0.06 -24.09 -6.62
N THR A 112 -0.98 -24.83 -7.24
CA THR A 112 -1.05 -24.93 -8.70
C THR A 112 -1.52 -23.62 -9.33
N LEU A 113 -1.24 -23.44 -10.62
CA LEU A 113 -1.68 -22.25 -11.36
C LEU A 113 -3.20 -22.05 -11.30
N GLU A 114 -3.96 -23.14 -11.32
CA GLU A 114 -5.43 -23.16 -11.20
C GLU A 114 -5.92 -22.65 -9.84
N GLN A 115 -5.12 -22.80 -8.78
CA GLN A 115 -5.43 -22.29 -7.45
C GLN A 115 -4.99 -20.84 -7.27
N ARG A 116 -3.86 -20.45 -7.89
CA ARG A 116 -3.26 -19.12 -7.75
C ARG A 116 -3.98 -18.05 -8.57
N ARG A 117 -4.43 -18.37 -9.79
CA ARG A 117 -5.16 -17.42 -10.65
C ARG A 117 -6.46 -16.91 -9.99
N PRO A 118 -7.36 -17.76 -9.45
CA PRO A 118 -8.54 -17.26 -8.73
C PRO A 118 -8.20 -16.43 -7.49
N ALA A 119 -7.11 -16.75 -6.78
CA ALA A 119 -6.66 -15.94 -5.64
C ALA A 119 -6.18 -14.55 -6.08
N PHE A 120 -5.42 -14.46 -7.18
CA PHE A 120 -5.06 -13.17 -7.77
C PHE A 120 -6.27 -12.42 -8.33
N TYR A 121 -7.24 -13.14 -8.91
CA TYR A 121 -8.51 -12.57 -9.37
C TYR A 121 -9.22 -11.89 -8.19
N GLN A 122 -9.45 -12.61 -7.09
CA GLN A 122 -10.03 -12.02 -5.89
C GLN A 122 -9.21 -10.85 -5.36
N PHE A 123 -7.88 -10.91 -5.46
CA PHE A 123 -7.02 -9.80 -5.07
C PHE A 123 -7.18 -8.54 -5.94
N ILE A 124 -7.54 -8.60 -7.22
CA ILE A 124 -7.68 -7.40 -8.08
C ILE A 124 -9.13 -6.98 -8.37
N PHE A 125 -10.07 -7.91 -8.21
CA PHE A 125 -11.51 -7.73 -8.44
C PHE A 125 -12.32 -7.71 -7.14
N GLY A 126 -11.80 -8.22 -6.03
CA GLY A 126 -12.51 -8.28 -4.77
C GLY A 126 -12.55 -6.93 -4.07
N MET A 127 -13.73 -6.52 -3.62
CA MET A 127 -13.88 -5.42 -2.66
C MET A 127 -13.47 -5.84 -1.23
N ASN A 128 -13.46 -7.15 -0.97
CA ASN A 128 -13.08 -7.74 0.30
C ASN A 128 -11.64 -8.22 0.26
N SER A 129 -10.70 -7.33 0.52
CA SER A 129 -9.42 -7.73 1.08
C SER A 129 -9.20 -6.83 2.28
N ALA A 130 -9.45 -7.40 3.45
CA ALA A 130 -9.00 -6.88 4.73
C ALA A 130 -7.47 -6.85 4.73
N SER A 131 -6.90 -5.87 4.02
CA SER A 131 -5.50 -5.50 4.06
C SER A 131 -5.41 -4.06 4.58
N GLY A 132 -6.25 -3.74 5.57
CA GLY A 132 -5.93 -2.62 6.45
C GLY A 132 -4.62 -2.96 7.18
N PRO A 133 -3.68 -2.01 7.32
CA PRO A 133 -2.45 -2.27 8.01
C PRO A 133 -2.76 -2.75 9.44
N SER A 134 -2.32 -3.96 9.76
CA SER A 134 -2.45 -4.59 11.09
C SER A 134 -1.61 -3.89 12.18
N SER A 135 -1.26 -2.61 12.00
CA SER A 135 -0.48 -1.81 12.96
C SER A 135 -1.34 -1.11 14.02
N MET A 136 -2.67 -1.12 13.92
CA MET A 136 -3.57 -0.48 14.90
C MET A 136 -4.18 -1.43 15.97
N ARG A 137 -3.53 -2.56 16.30
CA ARG A 137 -4.01 -3.45 17.39
C ARG A 137 -3.06 -3.66 18.56
N ARG A 138 -1.99 -2.86 18.68
CA ARG A 138 -0.97 -3.01 19.75
C ARG A 138 -0.75 -1.78 20.63
N ARG A 139 -1.81 -1.00 20.91
CA ARG A 139 -1.79 0.12 21.88
C ARG A 139 -3.01 0.17 22.83
N GLN A 140 -3.61 -0.98 23.17
CA GLN A 140 -4.62 -1.07 24.24
C GLN A 140 -4.37 -2.22 25.23
N GLN A 141 -3.12 -2.66 25.37
CA GLN A 141 -2.68 -3.45 26.53
C GLN A 141 -1.47 -2.75 27.11
N GLN A 142 -1.72 -1.76 27.97
CA GLN A 142 -0.85 -1.18 29.01
C GLN A 142 -1.31 0.25 29.27
N GLN A 143 -2.46 0.39 29.94
CA GLN A 143 -2.68 1.34 31.04
C GLN A 143 -3.66 0.67 32.01
#